data_AF-A0A345ZWC6-F1
#
_entry.id   AF-A0A345ZWC6-F1
#
_cell.length_a   1.000
_cell.length_b   1.000
_cell.length_c   1.000
_cell.angle_alpha   90.00
_cell.angle_beta   90.00
_cell.angle_gamma   90.00
#
_symmetry.space_group_name_H-M   'P 1'
#
loop_
_entity.id
_entity.type
_entity.pdbx_description
1 polymer ?
#
loop_
_entity_poly.entity_id
_entity_poly.type
_entity_poly.pdbx_seq_one_letter_code
_entity_poly.pdbx_strand_id
1 'polypeptide(L)'
;MSLTGNRRLYATVASVLALASTSGAAWARDLPALARLLTPSYTAMSYAGVCAMQRQWTAAQPRGTYGTAVHYAEHIKNEVIASLSHDDARTVLTAAADRARRDARKQLRDNVMASDKQEEDARLTAWCVGYASDFIAGVMRRHDADHASFLDRVRLAKKPGDTTQNP
;
A
#
# COMPACT_ATOMS: atom_id res chain seq x y z
N MET A 1 -46.47 75.50 18.80
CA MET A 1 -46.84 74.63 17.66
C MET A 1 -46.28 73.24 17.91
N SER A 2 -47.09 72.23 17.56
CA SER A 2 -47.11 70.85 18.06
C SER A 2 -45.91 69.96 17.73
N LEU A 3 -45.73 68.96 18.60
CA LEU A 3 -44.99 67.71 18.44
C LEU A 3 -45.67 66.76 17.44
N THR A 4 -44.89 66.11 16.57
CA THR A 4 -45.09 64.78 15.93
C THR A 4 -43.87 64.55 15.03
N GLY A 5 -43.11 63.47 15.02
CA GLY A 5 -43.33 62.09 15.46
C GLY A 5 -42.94 61.16 14.31
N ASN A 6 -42.12 60.13 14.62
CA ASN A 6 -42.02 58.84 13.89
C ASN A 6 -41.33 58.84 12.51
N ARG A 7 -40.61 57.81 12.06
CA ARG A 7 -40.22 56.48 12.57
C ARG A 7 -39.05 55.99 11.72
N ARG A 8 -38.23 55.14 12.35
CA ARG A 8 -37.12 54.32 11.83
C ARG A 8 -37.45 53.65 10.49
N LEU A 9 -36.42 53.34 9.67
CA LEU A 9 -36.24 52.00 9.09
C LEU A 9 -34.81 51.81 8.54
N TYR A 10 -34.20 50.75 9.03
CA TYR A 10 -32.89 50.22 8.69
C TYR A 10 -32.94 49.55 7.32
N ALA A 11 -31.85 49.62 6.54
CA ALA A 11 -31.58 48.64 5.49
C ALA A 11 -30.06 48.49 5.28
N THR A 12 -29.40 47.86 6.25
CA THR A 12 -28.11 47.21 6.07
C THR A 12 -28.31 46.04 5.09
N VAL A 13 -27.84 46.18 3.85
CA VAL A 13 -27.81 45.06 2.89
C VAL A 13 -26.59 44.21 3.23
N ALA A 14 -26.78 43.25 4.15
CA ALA A 14 -25.82 42.19 4.41
C ALA A 14 -25.97 41.11 3.32
N SER A 15 -25.15 41.20 2.28
CA SER A 15 -25.02 40.12 1.30
C SER A 15 -24.30 38.93 1.95
N VAL A 16 -25.08 38.03 2.55
CA VAL A 16 -24.59 36.69 2.92
C VAL A 16 -24.41 35.91 1.63
N LEU A 17 -23.18 35.93 1.10
CA LEU A 17 -22.78 35.01 0.05
C LEU A 17 -22.72 33.61 0.69
N ALA A 18 -23.80 32.85 0.54
CA ALA A 18 -23.82 31.44 0.90
C ALA A 18 -22.82 30.72 -0.02
N LEU A 19 -21.62 30.45 0.48
CA LEU A 19 -20.74 29.44 -0.10
C LEU A 19 -21.47 28.10 0.05
N ALA A 20 -22.22 27.74 -0.98
CA ALA A 20 -22.67 26.37 -1.21
C ALA A 20 -21.41 25.53 -1.37
N SER A 21 -20.93 25.04 -0.22
CA SER A 21 -19.91 24.03 -0.14
C SER A 21 -20.54 22.78 -0.73
N THR A 22 -20.34 22.54 -2.02
CA THR A 22 -20.53 21.23 -2.59
C THR A 22 -19.47 20.34 -1.98
N SER A 23 -19.76 19.86 -0.76
CA SER A 23 -19.18 18.65 -0.23
C SER A 23 -19.63 17.53 -1.15
N GLY A 24 -19.02 17.45 -2.35
CA GLY A 24 -19.07 16.25 -3.15
C GLY A 24 -18.65 15.15 -2.21
N ALA A 25 -19.58 14.25 -1.89
CA ALA A 25 -19.30 13.11 -1.03
C ALA A 25 -17.97 12.52 -1.52
N ALA A 26 -16.93 12.61 -0.71
CA ALA A 26 -15.63 12.09 -1.07
C ALA A 26 -15.74 10.58 -0.88
N TRP A 27 -16.24 9.91 -1.90
CA TRP A 27 -16.39 8.46 -1.92
C TRP A 27 -14.98 7.85 -1.82
N ALA A 28 -14.62 7.36 -0.63
CA ALA A 28 -13.26 6.93 -0.34
C ALA A 28 -12.94 5.61 -1.06
N ARG A 29 -11.81 5.58 -1.78
CA ARG A 29 -11.23 4.35 -2.33
C ARG A 29 -10.78 3.45 -1.18
N ASP A 30 -10.77 2.12 -1.37
CA ASP A 30 -10.25 1.18 -0.37
C ASP A 30 -8.71 1.11 -0.43
N LEU A 31 -8.06 2.16 0.07
CA LEU A 31 -6.60 2.23 0.18
C LEU A 31 -6.02 1.07 1.01
N PRO A 32 -6.66 0.63 2.12
CA PRO A 32 -6.23 -0.58 2.82
C PRO A 32 -6.20 -1.85 1.95
N ALA A 33 -7.18 -2.07 1.07
CA ALA A 33 -7.17 -3.19 0.14
C ALA A 33 -6.02 -3.09 -0.86
N LEU A 34 -5.77 -1.91 -1.43
CA LEU A 34 -4.64 -1.69 -2.31
C LEU A 34 -3.30 -1.97 -1.61
N ALA A 35 -3.14 -1.54 -0.35
CA ALA A 35 -1.96 -1.85 0.44
C ALA A 35 -1.81 -3.36 0.70
N ARG A 36 -2.91 -4.08 0.96
CA ARG A 36 -2.89 -5.55 1.10
C ARG A 36 -2.48 -6.26 -0.19
N LEU A 37 -2.93 -5.77 -1.35
CA LEU A 37 -2.55 -6.31 -2.66
C LEU A 37 -1.07 -6.10 -2.95
N LEU A 38 -0.50 -4.96 -2.54
CA LEU A 38 0.91 -4.64 -2.74
C LEU A 38 1.86 -5.32 -1.72
N THR A 39 1.36 -5.63 -0.51
CA THR A 39 2.19 -6.16 0.59
C THR A 39 3.05 -7.37 0.20
N PRO A 40 2.55 -8.41 -0.50
CA PRO A 40 3.36 -9.60 -0.81
C PRO A 40 4.60 -9.30 -1.66
N SER A 41 4.50 -8.40 -2.64
CA SER A 41 5.66 -8.05 -3.48
C SER A 41 6.69 -7.23 -2.71
N TYR A 42 6.24 -6.35 -1.81
CA TYR A 42 7.13 -5.61 -0.91
C TYR A 42 7.77 -6.51 0.15
N THR A 43 7.06 -7.54 0.63
CA THR A 43 7.65 -8.57 1.49
C THR A 43 8.72 -9.36 0.73
N ALA A 44 8.44 -9.79 -0.50
CA ALA A 44 9.41 -10.48 -1.34
C ALA A 44 10.67 -9.62 -1.59
N MET A 45 10.49 -8.33 -1.88
CA MET A 45 11.61 -7.37 -2.01
C MET A 45 12.39 -7.22 -0.70
N SER A 46 11.71 -7.17 0.44
CA SER A 46 12.37 -7.06 1.75
C SER A 46 13.19 -8.31 2.07
N TYR A 47 12.66 -9.51 1.79
CA TYR A 47 13.40 -10.76 1.95
C TYR A 47 14.61 -10.83 1.01
N ALA A 48 14.44 -10.43 -0.25
CA ALA A 48 15.56 -10.37 -1.19
C ALA A 48 16.65 -9.39 -0.73
N GLY A 49 16.26 -8.25 -0.13
CA GLY A 49 17.20 -7.28 0.45
C GLY A 49 17.99 -7.84 1.63
N VAL A 50 17.33 -8.60 2.52
CA VAL A 50 18.00 -9.33 3.61
C VAL A 50 18.97 -10.36 3.06
N CYS A 51 18.53 -11.18 2.09
CA CYS A 51 19.34 -12.24 1.54
C CYS A 51 20.49 -11.75 0.67
N ALA A 52 20.44 -10.51 0.15
CA ALA A 52 21.55 -9.91 -0.58
C ALA A 52 22.85 -9.78 0.24
N MET A 53 22.79 -9.91 1.57
CA MET A 53 23.98 -10.02 2.42
C MET A 53 24.76 -11.34 2.20
N GLN A 54 24.12 -12.37 1.64
CA GLN A 54 24.72 -13.67 1.35
C GLN A 54 25.43 -13.64 0.00
N ARG A 55 26.73 -14.00 -0.03
CA ARG A 55 27.57 -13.94 -1.25
C ARG A 55 26.97 -14.64 -2.47
N GLN A 56 26.28 -15.76 -2.24
CA GLN A 56 25.69 -16.59 -3.30
C GLN A 56 24.29 -16.14 -3.75
N TRP A 57 23.66 -15.19 -3.05
CA TRP A 57 22.28 -14.79 -3.31
C TRP A 57 22.07 -14.26 -4.73
N THR A 58 22.99 -13.43 -5.22
CA THR A 58 22.82 -12.81 -6.54
C THR A 58 22.63 -13.84 -7.64
N ALA A 59 23.36 -14.96 -7.59
CA ALA A 59 23.22 -16.06 -8.54
C ALA A 59 21.95 -16.88 -8.25
N ALA A 60 21.71 -17.21 -6.98
CA ALA A 60 20.65 -18.13 -6.57
C ALA A 60 19.24 -17.52 -6.47
N GLN A 61 19.10 -16.19 -6.45
CA GLN A 61 17.81 -15.56 -6.20
C GLN A 61 16.78 -15.94 -7.27
N PRO A 62 15.51 -16.15 -6.89
CA PRO A 62 14.44 -16.41 -7.83
C PRO A 62 14.31 -15.29 -8.87
N ARG A 63 14.03 -15.70 -10.10
CA ARG A 63 13.76 -14.81 -11.24
C ARG A 63 12.50 -15.29 -11.96
N GLY A 64 11.66 -14.34 -12.35
CA GLY A 64 10.47 -14.58 -13.15
C GLY A 64 10.43 -13.70 -14.40
N THR A 65 9.26 -13.60 -15.00
CA THR A 65 8.99 -12.83 -16.23
C THR A 65 9.49 -11.39 -16.15
N TYR A 66 9.31 -10.74 -15.00
CA TYR A 66 9.73 -9.35 -14.79
C TYR A 66 11.13 -9.21 -14.18
N GLY A 67 11.89 -10.30 -14.00
CA GLY A 67 13.22 -10.28 -13.39
C GLY A 67 13.21 -10.68 -11.90
N THR A 68 13.90 -9.92 -11.05
CA THR A 68 14.05 -10.25 -9.61
C THR A 68 12.91 -9.72 -8.76
N ALA A 69 12.90 -10.03 -7.45
CA ALA A 69 11.89 -9.55 -6.51
C ALA A 69 11.73 -8.02 -6.49
N VAL A 70 12.84 -7.27 -6.69
CA VAL A 70 12.83 -5.81 -6.79
C VAL A 70 12.05 -5.34 -8.02
N HIS A 71 12.26 -6.00 -9.16
CA HIS A 71 11.59 -5.67 -10.40
C HIS A 71 10.09 -5.99 -10.34
N TYR A 72 9.72 -7.13 -9.73
CA TYR A 72 8.32 -7.47 -9.46
C TYR A 72 7.65 -6.47 -8.52
N ALA A 73 8.33 -6.05 -7.45
CA ALA A 73 7.80 -5.04 -6.55
C ALA A 73 7.54 -3.72 -7.28
N GLU A 74 8.46 -3.28 -8.13
CA GLU A 74 8.30 -2.08 -8.95
C GLU A 74 7.14 -2.20 -9.95
N HIS A 75 7.07 -3.32 -10.66
CA HIS A 75 6.00 -3.59 -11.62
C HIS A 75 4.62 -3.57 -10.95
N ILE A 76 4.42 -4.36 -9.90
CA ILE A 76 3.16 -4.45 -9.15
C ILE A 76 2.81 -3.10 -8.50
N LYS A 77 3.82 -2.38 -7.97
CA LYS A 77 3.63 -1.03 -7.44
C LYS A 77 2.98 -0.12 -8.48
N ASN A 78 3.51 -0.10 -9.70
CA ASN A 78 3.03 0.77 -10.78
C ASN A 78 1.59 0.43 -11.19
N GLU A 79 1.22 -0.85 -11.21
CA GLU A 79 -0.17 -1.27 -11.46
C GLU A 79 -1.13 -0.84 -10.34
N VAL A 80 -0.71 -1.01 -9.08
CA VAL A 80 -1.52 -0.65 -7.90
C VAL A 80 -1.73 0.86 -7.82
N ILE A 81 -0.69 1.67 -8.02
CA ILE A 81 -0.80 3.14 -7.85
C ILE A 81 -1.25 3.88 -9.11
N ALA A 82 -1.36 3.19 -10.25
CA ALA A 82 -1.86 3.80 -11.48
C ALA A 82 -3.20 4.52 -11.22
N SER A 83 -3.29 5.78 -11.64
CA SER A 83 -4.48 6.63 -11.51
C SER A 83 -4.91 6.96 -10.07
N LEU A 84 -4.06 6.69 -9.07
CA LEU A 84 -4.20 7.26 -7.74
C LEU A 84 -3.71 8.71 -7.72
N SER A 85 -4.27 9.51 -6.81
CA SER A 85 -3.66 10.79 -6.46
C SER A 85 -2.29 10.53 -5.80
N HIS A 86 -1.45 11.55 -5.74
CA HIS A 86 -0.15 11.43 -5.07
C HIS A 86 -0.30 11.02 -3.59
N ASP A 87 -1.28 11.60 -2.88
CA ASP A 87 -1.52 11.31 -1.46
C ASP A 87 -2.06 9.90 -1.22
N ASP A 88 -2.99 9.43 -2.06
CA ASP A 88 -3.50 8.06 -2.00
C ASP A 88 -2.39 7.06 -2.28
N ALA A 89 -1.59 7.30 -3.33
CA ALA A 89 -0.44 6.48 -3.66
C ALA A 89 0.53 6.42 -2.48
N ARG A 90 0.93 7.57 -1.92
CA ARG A 90 1.82 7.62 -0.75
C ARG A 90 1.27 6.81 0.42
N THR A 91 -0.02 6.95 0.71
CA THR A 91 -0.70 6.21 1.79
C THR A 91 -0.61 4.69 1.59
N VAL A 92 -0.96 4.21 0.38
CA VAL A 92 -0.90 2.79 0.02
C VAL A 92 0.53 2.25 0.12
N LEU A 93 1.49 2.98 -0.45
CA LEU A 93 2.90 2.58 -0.49
C LEU A 93 3.51 2.48 0.90
N THR A 94 3.27 3.48 1.76
CA THR A 94 3.77 3.47 3.15
C THR A 94 3.17 2.31 3.94
N ALA A 95 1.84 2.12 3.87
CA ALA A 95 1.17 1.05 4.60
C ALA A 95 1.68 -0.35 4.18
N ALA A 96 1.85 -0.59 2.87
CA ALA A 96 2.39 -1.85 2.36
C ALA A 96 3.86 -2.05 2.78
N ALA A 97 4.69 -1.01 2.68
CA ALA A 97 6.11 -1.08 3.03
C ALA A 97 6.32 -1.34 4.51
N ASP A 98 5.54 -0.69 5.37
CA ASP A 98 5.65 -0.89 6.81
C ASP A 98 5.20 -2.29 7.21
N ARG A 99 4.16 -2.82 6.56
CA ARG A 99 3.74 -4.20 6.80
C ARG A 99 4.80 -5.20 6.36
N ALA A 100 5.38 -5.02 5.17
CA ALA A 100 6.46 -5.87 4.67
C ALA A 100 7.70 -5.86 5.60
N ARG A 101 8.13 -4.67 6.06
CA ARG A 101 9.25 -4.54 7.01
C ARG A 101 8.95 -5.19 8.35
N ARG A 102 7.73 -5.03 8.89
CA ARG A 102 7.33 -5.69 10.14
C ARG A 102 7.39 -7.21 10.00
N ASP A 103 6.92 -7.74 8.89
CA ASP A 103 6.96 -9.17 8.61
C ASP A 103 8.41 -9.68 8.47
N ALA A 104 9.25 -9.03 7.66
CA ALA A 104 10.66 -9.39 7.52
C ALA A 104 11.40 -9.38 8.87
N ARG A 105 11.20 -8.35 9.70
CA ARG A 105 11.77 -8.30 11.05
C ARG A 105 11.27 -9.44 11.93
N LYS A 106 9.99 -9.81 11.82
CA LYS A 106 9.43 -10.94 12.58
C LYS A 106 10.08 -12.25 12.13
N GLN A 107 10.17 -12.51 10.83
CA GLN A 107 10.82 -13.70 10.29
C GLN A 107 12.28 -13.83 10.74
N LEU A 108 13.03 -12.72 10.74
CA LEU A 108 14.40 -12.70 11.21
C LEU A 108 14.51 -13.01 12.70
N ARG A 109 13.68 -12.38 13.54
CA ARG A 109 13.68 -12.67 14.98
C ARG A 109 13.34 -14.13 15.29
N ASP A 110 12.35 -14.68 14.59
CA ASP A 110 11.78 -15.98 14.93
C ASP A 110 12.59 -17.15 14.35
N ASN A 111 13.29 -16.95 13.22
CA ASN A 111 13.92 -18.04 12.48
C ASN A 111 15.43 -17.87 12.24
N VAL A 112 15.97 -16.66 12.38
CA VAL A 112 17.38 -16.39 12.04
C VAL A 112 18.21 -16.07 13.27
N MET A 113 17.74 -15.16 14.11
CA MET A 113 18.52 -14.68 15.27
C MET A 113 18.93 -15.83 16.19
N ALA A 114 20.21 -15.83 16.55
CA ALA A 114 20.81 -16.76 17.50
C ALA A 114 21.85 -16.03 18.37
N SER A 115 22.19 -16.60 19.53
CA SER A 115 23.21 -16.01 20.40
C SER A 115 24.62 -16.17 19.85
N ASP A 116 24.88 -17.26 19.13
CA ASP A 116 26.14 -17.50 18.44
C ASP A 116 26.09 -16.98 16.99
N LYS A 117 27.15 -16.30 16.55
CA LYS A 117 27.19 -15.66 15.23
C LYS A 117 27.28 -16.67 14.09
N GLN A 118 28.02 -17.76 14.29
CA GLN A 118 28.15 -18.80 13.26
C GLN A 118 26.82 -19.54 13.06
N GLU A 119 26.11 -19.79 14.16
CA GLU A 119 24.75 -20.34 14.11
C GLU A 119 23.77 -19.38 13.42
N GLU A 120 23.78 -18.10 13.77
CA GLU A 120 22.94 -17.08 13.12
C GLU A 120 23.20 -17.02 11.61
N ASP A 121 24.47 -17.05 11.20
CA ASP A 121 24.85 -17.04 9.78
C ASP A 121 24.34 -18.29 9.05
N ALA A 122 24.49 -19.48 9.66
CA ALA A 122 23.97 -20.72 9.10
C ALA A 122 22.44 -20.70 8.97
N ARG A 123 21.73 -20.19 9.98
CA ARG A 123 20.27 -20.02 9.97
C ARG A 123 19.82 -19.02 8.90
N LEU A 124 20.54 -17.90 8.75
CA LEU A 124 20.26 -16.91 7.71
C LEU A 124 20.43 -17.52 6.32
N THR A 125 21.52 -18.26 6.09
CA THR A 125 21.74 -18.96 4.82
C THR A 125 20.60 -19.94 4.55
N ALA A 126 20.24 -20.80 5.52
CA ALA A 126 19.16 -21.78 5.39
C ALA A 126 17.81 -21.12 5.09
N TRP A 127 17.48 -20.04 5.80
CA TRP A 127 16.25 -19.27 5.60
C TRP A 127 16.20 -18.65 4.19
N CYS A 128 17.33 -18.12 3.71
CA CYS A 128 17.42 -17.53 2.38
C CYS A 128 17.24 -18.55 1.26
N VAL A 129 17.92 -19.70 1.33
CA VAL A 129 17.86 -20.73 0.27
C VAL A 129 16.56 -21.54 0.30
N GLY A 130 15.88 -21.62 1.45
CA GLY A 130 14.58 -22.26 1.59
C GLY A 130 13.44 -21.24 1.57
N TYR A 131 12.92 -20.92 2.76
CA TYR A 131 11.69 -20.16 2.94
C TYR A 131 11.61 -18.86 2.12
N ALA A 132 12.66 -18.03 2.16
CA ALA A 132 12.64 -16.76 1.45
C ALA A 132 12.57 -16.94 -0.07
N SER A 133 13.37 -17.87 -0.61
CA SER A 133 13.36 -18.21 -2.03
C SER A 133 12.00 -18.75 -2.48
N ASP A 134 11.41 -19.66 -1.70
CA ASP A 134 10.09 -20.23 -1.99
C ASP A 134 8.98 -19.18 -1.94
N PHE A 135 9.02 -18.29 -0.94
CA PHE A 135 8.08 -17.18 -0.83
C PHE A 135 8.18 -16.25 -2.04
N ILE A 136 9.39 -15.80 -2.39
CA ILE A 136 9.62 -14.89 -3.51
C ILE A 136 9.13 -15.54 -4.82
N ALA A 137 9.54 -16.77 -5.09
CA ALA A 137 9.11 -17.50 -6.28
C ALA A 137 7.59 -17.69 -6.31
N GLY A 138 6.96 -17.95 -5.16
CA GLY A 138 5.51 -18.07 -5.02
C GLY A 138 4.76 -16.75 -5.27
N VAL A 139 5.30 -15.61 -4.89
CA VAL A 139 4.74 -14.29 -5.24
C VAL A 139 4.81 -14.08 -6.75
N MET A 140 5.96 -14.33 -7.37
CA MET A 140 6.16 -14.18 -8.81
C MET A 140 5.20 -15.07 -9.61
N ARG A 141 5.16 -16.37 -9.29
CA ARG A 141 4.27 -17.32 -9.99
C ARG A 141 2.80 -16.95 -9.87
N ARG A 142 2.34 -16.53 -8.70
CA ARG A 142 0.94 -16.13 -8.51
C ARG A 142 0.61 -14.86 -9.27
N HIS A 143 1.52 -13.88 -9.30
CA HIS A 143 1.29 -12.66 -10.08
C HIS A 143 1.19 -12.98 -11.57
N ASP A 144 2.12 -13.79 -12.09
CA ASP A 144 2.14 -14.16 -13.51
C ASP A 144 0.92 -15.01 -13.91
N ALA A 145 0.53 -15.98 -13.07
CA ALA A 145 -0.58 -16.90 -13.36
C ALA A 145 -1.96 -16.24 -13.21
N ASP A 146 -2.12 -15.38 -12.19
CA ASP A 146 -3.41 -14.79 -11.82
C ASP A 146 -3.49 -13.30 -12.13
N HIS A 147 -2.72 -12.82 -13.11
CA HIS A 147 -2.54 -11.39 -13.38
C HIS A 147 -3.88 -10.66 -13.64
N ALA A 148 -4.76 -11.25 -14.46
CA ALA A 148 -6.08 -10.69 -14.74
C ALA A 148 -6.92 -10.53 -13.47
N SER A 149 -6.96 -11.58 -12.63
CA SER A 149 -7.67 -11.56 -11.34
C SER A 149 -7.05 -10.52 -10.38
N PHE A 150 -5.73 -10.33 -10.41
CA PHE A 150 -5.07 -9.28 -9.65
C PHE A 150 -5.52 -7.89 -10.10
N LEU A 151 -5.50 -7.61 -11.41
CA LEU A 151 -5.94 -6.32 -11.97
C LEU A 151 -7.41 -6.03 -11.64
N ASP A 152 -8.27 -7.05 -11.64
CA ASP A 152 -9.67 -6.90 -11.25
C ASP A 152 -9.83 -6.50 -9.77
N ARG A 153 -9.05 -7.09 -8.87
CA ARG A 153 -9.05 -6.69 -7.45
C ARG A 153 -8.52 -5.27 -7.26
N VAL A 154 -7.48 -4.88 -8.01
CA VAL A 154 -6.96 -3.51 -8.00
C VAL A 154 -8.04 -2.54 -8.47
N ARG A 155 -8.71 -2.85 -9.58
CA ARG A 155 -9.81 -2.04 -10.11
C ARG A 155 -10.95 -1.92 -9.11
N LEU A 156 -11.37 -3.01 -8.48
CA LEU A 156 -12.43 -3.01 -7.48
C LEU A 156 -12.07 -2.14 -6.27
N ALA A 157 -10.85 -2.26 -5.74
CA ALA A 157 -10.40 -1.45 -4.60
C ALA A 157 -10.27 0.06 -4.93
N LYS A 158 -10.07 0.41 -6.21
CA LYS A 158 -10.08 1.79 -6.69
C LYS A 158 -11.47 2.35 -6.91
N LYS A 159 -12.52 1.51 -6.98
CA LYS A 159 -13.88 2.01 -7.11
C LYS A 159 -14.29 2.74 -5.83
N PRO A 160 -14.95 3.89 -5.95
CA PRO A 160 -15.62 4.47 -4.81
C PRO A 160 -16.76 3.53 -4.34
N GLY A 161 -16.85 3.25 -3.04
CA GLY A 161 -17.80 2.27 -2.50
C GLY A 161 -19.24 2.78 -2.48
N ASP A 162 -20.21 2.00 -2.97
CA ASP A 162 -21.64 2.32 -2.93
C ASP A 162 -22.23 2.06 -1.54
N THR A 163 -22.54 3.10 -0.75
CA THR A 163 -23.21 2.96 0.56
C THR A 163 -24.73 2.94 0.41
N THR A 164 -25.27 2.04 -0.39
CA THR A 164 -26.70 1.70 -0.42
C THR A 164 -27.04 0.46 0.44
N GLN A 165 -26.31 0.29 1.54
CA GLN A 165 -26.68 -0.67 2.59
C GLN A 165 -26.46 -0.05 3.98
N ASN A 166 -27.48 0.65 4.46
CA ASN A 166 -27.98 0.45 5.81
C ASN A 166 -29.51 0.61 5.79
N PRO A 167 -30.27 -0.33 6.39
CA PRO A 167 -31.73 -0.25 6.50
C PRO A 167 -32.20 0.94 7.35
#